data_AF-A0A924SMC0-F1
#
_entry.id   AF-A0A924SMC0-F1
#
_cell.length_a   1.000
_cell.length_b   1.000
_cell.length_c   1.000
_cell.angle_alpha   90.00
_cell.angle_beta   90.00
_cell.angle_gamma   90.00
#
_symmetry.space_group_name_H-M   'P 1'
#
loop_
_entity.id
_entity.type
_entity.pdbx_description
1 polymer ?
#
loop_
_entity_poly.entity_id
_entity_poly.type
_entity_poly.pdbx_seq_one_letter_code
_entity_poly.pdbx_strand_id
1 'polypeptide(L)'
;MITVQTVLARATAMAGRGTVYWAGTGGFDPHAASPDQPLAIGQKWPTLAPEEQAMLRPLAEAAGLDVDDPELVAPACDCSGFVCWALGISRNPAPQRWINTDSVWDDATGSGVQFRKIERAVPGCLVVYPQAGSGERFGHIALVTEATADGRAVRIVHCSAANFGSAPSDAIKVTAPEAFERQPKSIYAWFEEMQR
;
A
#
# COMPACT_ATOMS: atom_id res chain seq x y z
N MET A 1 -15.13 0.10 -16.44
CA MET A 1 -14.59 -1.02 -15.66
C MET A 1 -13.10 -1.13 -15.92
N ILE A 2 -12.31 -1.38 -14.89
CA ILE A 2 -10.85 -1.52 -14.99
C ILE A 2 -10.50 -3.00 -15.25
N THR A 3 -9.44 -3.26 -16.01
CA THR A 3 -8.98 -4.64 -16.30
C THR A 3 -7.81 -5.02 -15.41
N VAL A 4 -7.57 -6.31 -15.20
CA VAL A 4 -6.37 -6.82 -14.52
C VAL A 4 -5.09 -6.24 -15.14
N GLN A 5 -4.99 -6.20 -16.46
CA GLN A 5 -3.82 -5.66 -17.15
C GLN A 5 -3.60 -4.18 -16.84
N THR A 6 -4.67 -3.38 -16.82
CA THR A 6 -4.59 -1.95 -16.47
C THR A 6 -4.13 -1.76 -15.03
N VAL A 7 -4.68 -2.52 -14.08
CA VAL A 7 -4.30 -2.45 -12.67
C VAL A 7 -2.82 -2.81 -12.48
N LEU A 8 -2.36 -3.91 -13.07
CA LEU A 8 -0.98 -4.37 -12.98
C LEU A 8 -0.01 -3.37 -13.62
N ALA A 9 -0.35 -2.82 -14.79
CA ALA A 9 0.47 -1.80 -15.45
C ALA A 9 0.59 -0.53 -14.62
N ARG A 10 -0.52 -0.05 -14.04
CA ARG A 10 -0.52 1.10 -13.12
C ARG A 10 0.38 0.84 -11.93
N ALA A 11 0.18 -0.28 -11.25
CA ALA A 11 0.87 -0.61 -10.01
C ALA A 11 2.38 -0.76 -10.21
N THR A 12 2.80 -1.48 -11.26
CA THR A 12 4.23 -1.74 -11.53
C THR A 12 4.99 -0.51 -12.04
N ALA A 13 4.33 0.41 -12.74
CA ALA A 13 4.94 1.64 -13.23
C ALA A 13 5.36 2.64 -12.12
N MET A 14 4.91 2.41 -10.88
CA MET A 14 5.21 3.29 -9.74
C MET A 14 6.46 2.90 -8.97
N ALA A 15 7.03 1.72 -9.20
CA ALA A 15 8.28 1.34 -8.57
C ALA A 15 9.47 2.15 -9.12
N GLY A 16 10.43 2.46 -8.26
CA GLY A 16 11.63 3.23 -8.58
C GLY A 16 11.43 4.74 -8.61
N ARG A 17 10.35 5.28 -8.01
CA ARG A 17 10.02 6.71 -8.07
C ARG A 17 10.45 7.51 -6.83
N GLY A 18 10.99 6.84 -5.82
CA GLY A 18 11.41 7.48 -4.57
C GLY A 18 10.24 7.94 -3.71
N THR A 19 9.14 7.18 -3.71
CA THR A 19 7.97 7.47 -2.88
C THR A 19 8.31 7.23 -1.41
N VAL A 20 7.96 8.18 -0.55
CA VAL A 20 8.07 8.05 0.91
C VAL A 20 6.87 7.28 1.44
N TYR A 21 7.10 6.33 2.34
CA TYR A 21 6.00 5.68 3.06
C TYR A 21 5.49 6.61 4.16
N TRP A 22 4.21 6.98 4.11
CA TRP A 22 3.58 7.75 5.18
C TRP A 22 2.13 7.31 5.40
N ALA A 23 1.83 6.77 6.57
CA ALA A 23 0.51 6.26 6.89
C ALA A 23 -0.59 7.35 6.76
N GLY A 24 -1.69 7.00 6.13
CA GLY A 24 -2.82 7.89 5.85
C GLY A 24 -2.68 8.73 4.58
N THR A 25 -1.65 8.52 3.76
CA THR A 25 -1.41 9.32 2.54
C THR A 25 -1.62 8.54 1.24
N GLY A 26 -1.90 9.29 0.17
CA GLY A 26 -2.07 8.75 -1.19
C GLY A 26 -3.42 8.09 -1.46
N GLY A 27 -3.70 7.89 -2.75
CA GLY A 27 -4.90 7.20 -3.25
C GLY A 27 -6.19 8.00 -3.24
N PHE A 28 -6.15 9.31 -3.03
CA PHE A 28 -7.35 10.14 -2.94
C PHE A 28 -8.03 10.37 -4.31
N ASP A 29 -7.23 10.63 -5.35
CA ASP A 29 -7.70 10.78 -6.73
C ASP A 29 -7.29 9.55 -7.56
N PRO A 30 -8.23 8.69 -7.99
CA PRO A 30 -7.93 7.54 -8.82
C PRO A 30 -7.45 7.90 -10.24
N HIS A 31 -7.68 9.13 -10.68
CA HIS A 31 -7.29 9.60 -12.01
C HIS A 31 -5.93 10.33 -12.03
N ALA A 32 -5.32 10.54 -10.85
CA ALA A 32 -3.99 11.12 -10.75
C ALA A 32 -2.94 10.26 -11.48
N ALA A 33 -1.85 10.90 -11.91
CA ALA A 33 -0.75 10.23 -12.62
C ALA A 33 0.08 9.30 -11.72
N SER A 34 0.05 9.51 -10.39
CA SER A 34 0.72 8.71 -9.36
C SER A 34 -0.21 8.51 -8.15
N PRO A 35 0.03 7.49 -7.31
CA PRO A 35 -0.73 7.23 -6.10
C PRO A 35 -0.31 8.14 -4.94
N ASP A 36 0.89 8.72 -5.03
CA ASP A 36 1.44 9.62 -4.03
C ASP A 36 0.81 11.00 -4.10
N GLN A 37 1.03 11.76 -3.03
CA GLN A 37 0.69 13.17 -2.96
C GLN A 37 1.86 13.93 -2.33
N PRO A 38 2.05 15.21 -2.67
CA PRO A 38 3.02 16.04 -1.98
C PRO A 38 2.68 16.10 -0.48
N LEU A 39 3.67 15.76 0.35
CA LEU A 39 3.57 15.83 1.80
C LEU A 39 4.65 16.76 2.34
N ALA A 40 4.24 17.81 3.06
CA ALA A 40 5.15 18.70 3.77
C ALA A 40 5.76 17.99 4.98
N ILE A 41 6.78 17.16 4.73
CA ILE A 41 7.49 16.38 5.75
C ILE A 41 8.15 17.32 6.75
N GLY A 42 8.79 18.42 6.30
CA GLY A 42 9.44 19.39 7.18
C GLY A 42 8.51 19.99 8.25
N GLN A 43 7.24 20.17 7.91
CA GLN A 43 6.22 20.68 8.84
C GLN A 43 5.64 19.59 9.74
N LYS A 44 5.61 18.33 9.27
CA LYS A 44 5.06 17.19 10.03
C LYS A 44 6.09 16.58 10.97
N TRP A 45 7.36 16.59 10.60
CA TRP A 45 8.45 15.97 11.34
C TRP A 45 8.52 16.41 12.81
N PRO A 46 8.41 17.71 13.16
CA PRO A 46 8.43 18.17 14.54
C PRO A 46 7.24 17.69 15.38
N THR A 47 6.17 17.22 14.74
CA THR A 47 4.96 16.72 15.43
C THR A 47 5.06 15.24 15.79
N LEU A 48 6.05 14.52 15.25
CA LEU A 48 6.30 13.12 15.59
C LEU A 48 6.86 13.00 17.01
N ALA A 49 6.59 11.89 17.68
CA ALA A 49 7.18 11.61 18.99
C ALA A 49 8.72 11.54 18.88
N PRO A 50 9.50 11.97 19.88
CA PRO A 50 10.97 11.96 19.82
C PRO A 50 11.57 10.58 19.50
N GLU A 51 10.96 9.51 20.02
CA GLU A 51 11.35 8.13 19.71
C GLU A 51 11.14 7.75 18.25
N GLU A 52 10.05 8.24 17.64
CA GLU A 52 9.74 8.02 16.23
C GLU A 52 10.68 8.83 15.33
N GLN A 53 10.99 10.08 15.70
CA GLN A 53 12.01 10.88 15.00
C GLN A 53 13.38 10.19 15.03
N ALA A 54 13.81 9.68 16.20
CA ALA A 54 15.09 8.98 16.34
C ALA A 54 15.15 7.70 15.49
N MET A 55 14.03 6.95 15.42
CA MET A 55 13.92 5.75 14.61
C MET A 55 13.93 6.06 13.10
N LEU A 56 13.25 7.12 12.66
CA LEU A 56 13.07 7.42 11.24
C LEU A 56 14.23 8.23 10.64
N ARG A 57 14.98 8.99 11.44
CA ARG A 57 16.02 9.90 10.94
C ARG A 57 17.08 9.20 10.08
N PRO A 58 17.65 8.04 10.49
CA PRO A 58 18.62 7.34 9.65
C PRO A 58 18.05 6.90 8.30
N LEU A 59 16.75 6.56 8.24
CA LEU A 59 16.08 6.18 7.00
C LEU A 59 15.88 7.38 6.07
N ALA A 60 15.50 8.53 6.64
CA ALA A 60 15.34 9.77 5.90
C ALA A 60 16.69 10.25 5.33
N GLU A 61 17.74 10.25 6.15
CA GLU A 61 19.10 10.61 5.73
C GLU A 61 19.62 9.68 4.63
N ALA A 62 19.40 8.36 4.76
CA ALA A 62 19.76 7.38 3.73
C ALA A 62 19.00 7.58 2.41
N ALA A 63 17.78 8.15 2.48
CA ALA A 63 16.98 8.54 1.33
C ALA A 63 17.33 9.92 0.77
N GLY A 64 18.28 10.64 1.38
CA GLY A 64 18.68 12.00 0.99
C GLY A 64 17.66 13.08 1.37
N LEU A 65 16.82 12.82 2.37
CA LEU A 65 15.83 13.77 2.87
C LEU A 65 16.40 14.56 4.05
N ASP A 66 16.43 15.89 3.92
CA ASP A 66 16.75 16.80 5.02
C ASP A 66 15.49 17.08 5.85
N VAL A 67 15.28 16.30 6.91
CA VAL A 67 14.08 16.40 7.76
C VAL A 67 14.07 17.66 8.65
N ASP A 68 15.19 18.38 8.72
CA ASP A 68 15.28 19.64 9.45
C ASP A 68 14.99 20.85 8.54
N ASP A 69 14.88 20.65 7.21
CA ASP A 69 14.35 21.65 6.28
C ASP A 69 12.83 21.79 6.47
N PRO A 70 12.32 22.93 6.98
CA PRO A 70 10.89 23.13 7.20
C PRO A 70 10.07 23.15 5.90
N GLU A 71 10.71 23.39 4.76
CA GLU A 71 10.09 23.42 3.44
C GLU A 71 10.18 22.07 2.71
N LEU A 72 10.74 21.03 3.36
CA LEU A 72 10.83 19.70 2.76
C LEU A 72 9.43 19.18 2.40
N VAL A 73 9.21 18.99 1.09
CA VAL A 73 8.05 18.32 0.52
C VAL A 73 8.51 17.11 -0.28
N ALA A 74 7.92 15.95 -0.04
CA ALA A 74 8.21 14.73 -0.79
C ALA A 74 6.93 14.01 -1.22
N PRO A 75 6.96 13.22 -2.33
CA PRO A 75 5.84 12.37 -2.70
C PRO A 75 5.65 11.27 -1.67
N ALA A 76 4.48 11.21 -1.03
CA ALA A 76 4.18 10.22 -0.01
C ALA A 76 2.92 9.40 -0.31
N CYS A 77 2.96 8.13 0.06
CA CYS A 77 1.86 7.18 -0.09
C CYS A 77 1.90 6.13 1.03
N ASP A 78 0.82 5.37 1.22
CA ASP A 78 0.83 4.13 2.02
C ASP A 78 0.25 2.94 1.24
N CYS A 79 0.21 1.77 1.89
CA CYS A 79 -0.23 0.52 1.27
C CYS A 79 -1.66 0.59 0.73
N SER A 80 -2.60 1.17 1.49
CA SER A 80 -4.01 1.23 1.10
C SER A 80 -4.25 2.28 0.04
N GLY A 81 -3.63 3.47 0.16
CA GLY A 81 -3.68 4.53 -0.84
C GLY A 81 -3.12 4.06 -2.18
N PHE A 82 -1.98 3.37 -2.16
CA PHE A 82 -1.38 2.77 -3.35
C PHE A 82 -2.34 1.81 -4.05
N VAL A 83 -2.93 0.85 -3.31
CA VAL A 83 -3.83 -0.15 -3.88
C VAL A 83 -5.13 0.49 -4.39
N CYS A 84 -5.71 1.46 -3.66
CA CYS A 84 -6.91 2.18 -4.14
C CYS A 84 -6.65 2.85 -5.49
N TRP A 85 -5.53 3.59 -5.60
CA TRP A 85 -5.14 4.21 -6.86
C TRP A 85 -4.91 3.17 -7.96
N ALA A 86 -4.22 2.06 -7.67
CA ALA A 86 -3.97 1.01 -8.66
C ALA A 86 -5.28 0.41 -9.20
N LEU A 87 -6.26 0.19 -8.33
CA LEU A 87 -7.61 -0.30 -8.65
C LEU A 87 -8.51 0.76 -9.31
N GLY A 88 -8.07 2.01 -9.40
CA GLY A 88 -8.86 3.10 -10.00
C GLY A 88 -10.04 3.53 -9.14
N ILE A 89 -9.94 3.37 -7.81
CA ILE A 89 -10.94 3.84 -6.85
C ILE A 89 -10.34 4.89 -5.92
N SER A 90 -11.16 5.85 -5.48
CA SER A 90 -10.73 6.77 -4.41
C SER A 90 -10.60 6.01 -3.10
N ARG A 91 -9.63 6.37 -2.28
CA ARG A 91 -9.48 5.91 -0.90
C ARG A 91 -10.62 6.37 0.02
N ASN A 92 -11.30 7.45 -0.35
CA ASN A 92 -12.44 7.98 0.39
C ASN A 92 -13.64 8.19 -0.56
N PRO A 93 -14.23 7.11 -1.10
CA PRO A 93 -15.27 7.17 -2.13
C PRO A 93 -16.57 7.83 -1.65
N ALA A 94 -16.81 7.91 -0.33
CA ALA A 94 -17.94 8.62 0.26
C ALA A 94 -17.62 8.99 1.73
N PRO A 95 -18.34 9.95 2.33
CA PRO A 95 -18.20 10.25 3.76
C PRO A 95 -18.27 8.99 4.62
N GLN A 96 -17.34 8.87 5.58
CA GLN A 96 -17.21 7.71 6.50
C GLN A 96 -16.86 6.37 5.83
N ARG A 97 -16.58 6.33 4.52
CA ARG A 97 -16.14 5.11 3.82
C ARG A 97 -14.64 5.12 3.56
N TRP A 98 -13.83 5.26 4.61
CA TRP A 98 -12.38 5.22 4.47
C TRP A 98 -11.89 3.81 4.12
N ILE A 99 -11.22 3.65 2.98
CA ILE A 99 -10.62 2.38 2.59
C ILE A 99 -9.23 2.26 3.24
N ASN A 100 -9.12 1.30 4.14
CA ASN A 100 -7.89 0.82 4.76
C ASN A 100 -7.86 -0.71 4.78
N THR A 101 -6.78 -1.30 5.29
CA THR A 101 -6.61 -2.75 5.37
C THR A 101 -7.70 -3.46 6.16
N ASP A 102 -8.19 -2.85 7.25
CA ASP A 102 -9.28 -3.43 8.06
C ASP A 102 -10.58 -3.48 7.25
N SER A 103 -10.98 -2.37 6.63
CA SER A 103 -12.20 -2.29 5.82
C SER A 103 -12.20 -3.26 4.63
N VAL A 104 -11.05 -3.44 3.97
CA VAL A 104 -10.91 -4.41 2.86
C VAL A 104 -11.02 -5.84 3.38
N TRP A 105 -10.38 -6.13 4.51
CA TRP A 105 -10.43 -7.45 5.12
C TRP A 105 -11.84 -7.80 5.65
N ASP A 106 -12.51 -6.84 6.29
CA ASP A 106 -13.88 -6.98 6.81
C ASP A 106 -14.90 -7.20 5.69
N ASP A 107 -14.82 -6.44 4.58
CA ASP A 107 -15.71 -6.68 3.44
C ASP A 107 -15.42 -8.04 2.79
N ALA A 108 -14.15 -8.38 2.56
CA ALA A 108 -13.76 -9.66 1.95
C ALA A 108 -14.17 -10.89 2.75
N THR A 109 -14.18 -10.80 4.08
CA THR A 109 -14.59 -11.89 4.98
C THR A 109 -16.05 -11.84 5.41
N GLY A 110 -16.73 -10.72 5.16
CA GLY A 110 -18.13 -10.46 5.48
C GLY A 110 -19.01 -10.41 4.22
N SER A 111 -19.44 -9.19 3.86
CA SER A 111 -20.46 -8.99 2.82
C SER A 111 -20.00 -9.30 1.40
N GLY A 112 -18.70 -9.14 1.11
CA GLY A 112 -18.16 -9.44 -0.21
C GLY A 112 -18.60 -8.48 -1.31
N VAL A 113 -19.04 -7.26 -0.98
CA VAL A 113 -19.71 -6.36 -1.95
C VAL A 113 -18.72 -5.71 -2.88
N GLN A 114 -17.60 -5.21 -2.35
CA GLN A 114 -16.56 -4.54 -3.11
C GLN A 114 -15.34 -5.45 -3.26
N PHE A 115 -14.95 -6.12 -2.19
CA PHE A 115 -13.87 -7.08 -2.13
C PHE A 115 -14.43 -8.43 -1.70
N ARG A 116 -14.15 -9.48 -2.45
CA ARG A 116 -14.55 -10.85 -2.10
C ARG A 116 -13.34 -11.70 -1.82
N LYS A 117 -13.34 -12.45 -0.71
CA LYS A 117 -12.27 -13.42 -0.43
C LYS A 117 -12.22 -14.50 -1.51
N ILE A 118 -10.99 -14.84 -1.92
CA ILE A 118 -10.70 -15.96 -2.83
C ILE A 118 -9.68 -16.89 -2.16
N GLU A 119 -9.74 -18.18 -2.51
CA GLU A 119 -8.85 -19.19 -1.90
C GLU A 119 -7.46 -19.21 -2.55
N ARG A 120 -7.39 -18.89 -3.83
CA ARG A 120 -6.18 -18.98 -4.65
C ARG A 120 -5.79 -17.59 -5.17
N ALA A 121 -4.52 -17.25 -5.01
CA ALA A 121 -3.94 -16.07 -5.62
C ALA A 121 -4.05 -16.15 -7.14
N VAL A 122 -4.40 -15.02 -7.75
CA VAL A 122 -4.35 -14.80 -9.19
C VAL A 122 -3.80 -13.40 -9.45
N PRO A 123 -3.08 -13.14 -10.57
CA PRO A 123 -2.64 -11.80 -10.90
C PRO A 123 -3.79 -10.79 -10.87
N GLY A 124 -3.55 -9.63 -10.27
CA GLY A 124 -4.53 -8.57 -10.04
C GLY A 124 -5.28 -8.67 -8.71
N CYS A 125 -5.34 -9.85 -8.07
CA CYS A 125 -5.95 -9.92 -6.74
C CYS A 125 -5.08 -9.23 -5.68
N LEU A 126 -5.67 -8.99 -4.52
CA LEU A 126 -4.99 -8.43 -3.36
C LEU A 126 -4.55 -9.57 -2.43
N VAL A 127 -3.48 -9.34 -1.69
CA VAL A 127 -3.18 -10.05 -0.44
C VAL A 127 -3.20 -9.03 0.69
N VAL A 128 -3.97 -9.31 1.75
CA VAL A 128 -4.28 -8.35 2.81
C VAL A 128 -4.35 -9.03 4.16
N TYR A 129 -3.84 -8.35 5.19
CA TYR A 129 -4.15 -8.64 6.58
C TYR A 129 -4.57 -7.36 7.33
N PRO A 130 -5.46 -7.45 8.32
CA PRO A 130 -5.96 -6.29 9.04
C PRO A 130 -4.95 -5.84 10.09
N GLN A 131 -5.08 -4.61 10.59
CA GLN A 131 -4.45 -4.23 11.85
C GLN A 131 -5.18 -4.90 13.02
N ALA A 132 -6.51 -4.94 12.97
CA ALA A 132 -7.34 -5.44 14.05
C ALA A 132 -7.04 -6.93 14.37
N GLY A 133 -6.47 -7.16 15.55
CA GLY A 133 -6.15 -8.49 16.06
C GLY A 133 -5.10 -9.28 15.26
N SER A 134 -4.30 -8.63 14.41
CA SER A 134 -3.14 -9.27 13.76
C SER A 134 -1.90 -9.32 14.64
N GLY A 135 -1.88 -8.50 15.71
CA GLY A 135 -0.70 -8.31 16.56
C GLY A 135 0.31 -7.30 16.00
N GLU A 136 0.04 -6.74 14.82
CA GLU A 136 0.91 -5.78 14.15
C GLU A 136 0.53 -4.32 14.48
N ARG A 137 1.51 -3.40 14.40
CA ARG A 137 1.25 -1.95 14.56
C ARG A 137 0.30 -1.42 13.47
N PHE A 138 0.42 -1.97 12.25
CA PHE A 138 -0.42 -1.63 11.10
C PHE A 138 -0.81 -2.89 10.34
N GLY A 139 -1.99 -2.88 9.72
CA GLY A 139 -2.32 -3.85 8.69
C GLY A 139 -1.51 -3.60 7.42
N HIS A 140 -1.53 -4.55 6.50
CA HIS A 140 -0.83 -4.40 5.23
C HIS A 140 -1.62 -5.00 4.06
N ILE A 141 -1.42 -4.41 2.89
CA ILE A 141 -2.09 -4.82 1.66
C ILE A 141 -1.15 -4.66 0.48
N ALA A 142 -1.22 -5.63 -0.43
CA ALA A 142 -0.41 -5.69 -1.63
C ALA A 142 -1.21 -6.22 -2.81
N LEU A 143 -0.75 -5.90 -4.01
CA LEU A 143 -1.34 -6.41 -5.25
C LEU A 143 -0.49 -7.55 -5.80
N VAL A 144 -1.12 -8.70 -6.07
CA VAL A 144 -0.44 -9.88 -6.62
C VAL A 144 -0.14 -9.66 -8.10
N THR A 145 1.13 -9.70 -8.47
CA THR A 145 1.57 -9.57 -9.87
C THR A 145 1.88 -10.93 -10.51
N GLU A 146 2.24 -11.93 -9.70
CA GLU A 146 2.57 -13.27 -10.15
C GLU A 146 2.09 -14.29 -9.12
N ALA A 147 1.50 -15.40 -9.59
CA ALA A 147 1.05 -16.51 -8.76
C ALA A 147 1.43 -17.84 -9.42
N THR A 148 1.66 -18.86 -8.59
CA THR A 148 1.89 -20.23 -9.05
C THR A 148 0.59 -20.89 -9.55
N ALA A 149 0.72 -22.00 -10.28
CA ALA A 149 -0.43 -22.78 -10.75
C ALA A 149 -1.31 -23.35 -9.62
N ASP A 150 -0.74 -23.61 -8.44
CA ASP A 150 -1.46 -24.03 -7.23
C ASP A 150 -2.14 -22.87 -6.49
N GLY A 151 -1.97 -21.63 -6.94
CA GLY A 151 -2.67 -20.47 -6.41
C GLY A 151 -1.97 -19.80 -5.22
N ARG A 152 -0.64 -19.85 -5.16
CA ARG A 152 0.16 -19.09 -4.18
C ARG A 152 0.74 -17.85 -4.83
N ALA A 153 0.68 -16.70 -4.16
CA ALA A 153 1.37 -15.51 -4.64
C ALA A 153 2.89 -15.73 -4.63
N VAL A 154 3.57 -15.25 -5.67
CA VAL A 154 5.04 -15.34 -5.82
C VAL A 154 5.65 -13.94 -5.87
N ARG A 155 4.96 -13.01 -6.53
CA ARG A 155 5.34 -11.61 -6.56
C ARG A 155 4.17 -10.72 -6.24
N ILE A 156 4.46 -9.70 -5.46
CA ILE A 156 3.53 -8.66 -5.07
C ILE A 156 4.15 -7.30 -5.32
N VAL A 157 3.32 -6.31 -5.65
CA VAL A 157 3.70 -4.91 -5.65
C VAL A 157 2.95 -4.19 -4.53
N HIS A 158 3.66 -3.43 -3.72
CA HIS A 158 3.09 -2.76 -2.55
C HIS A 158 3.92 -1.56 -2.10
N CYS A 159 3.27 -0.67 -1.36
CA CYS A 159 3.89 0.47 -0.68
C CYS A 159 4.12 0.11 0.80
N SER A 160 5.36 0.15 1.30
CA SER A 160 5.66 -0.16 2.70
C SER A 160 6.86 0.60 3.27
N ALA A 161 6.88 0.79 4.59
CA ALA A 161 8.03 1.36 5.30
C ALA A 161 9.28 0.48 5.16
N ALA A 162 9.11 -0.85 5.17
CA ALA A 162 10.21 -1.80 5.00
C ALA A 162 10.87 -1.67 3.62
N ASN A 163 10.07 -1.46 2.57
CA ASN A 163 10.59 -1.17 1.23
C ASN A 163 11.39 0.13 1.22
N PHE A 164 10.86 1.19 1.82
CA PHE A 164 11.55 2.48 1.89
C PHE A 164 12.90 2.39 2.63
N GLY A 165 12.97 1.58 3.69
CA GLY A 165 14.18 1.38 4.47
C GLY A 165 15.26 0.52 3.80
N SER A 166 15.03 0.00 2.60
CA SER A 166 16.03 -0.72 1.80
C SER A 166 16.43 0.10 0.58
N ALA A 167 17.72 0.07 0.20
CA ALA A 167 18.17 0.76 -1.00
C ALA A 167 17.66 0.07 -2.29
N PRO A 168 17.30 0.81 -3.35
CA PRO A 168 17.09 2.27 -3.35
C PRO A 168 15.87 2.65 -2.51
N SER A 169 15.93 3.78 -1.79
CA SER A 169 14.86 4.24 -0.90
C SER A 169 13.59 4.59 -1.68
N ASP A 170 12.67 3.63 -1.73
CA ASP A 170 11.37 3.76 -2.35
C ASP A 170 10.39 2.85 -1.61
N ALA A 171 9.26 3.40 -1.20
CA ALA A 171 8.22 2.65 -0.53
C ALA A 171 7.54 1.64 -1.48
N ILE A 172 7.46 1.95 -2.78
CA ILE A 172 6.77 1.12 -3.77
C ILE A 172 7.77 0.17 -4.44
N LYS A 173 7.65 -1.12 -4.14
CA LYS A 173 8.52 -2.16 -4.72
C LYS A 173 7.76 -3.42 -5.08
N VAL A 174 8.34 -4.18 -6.01
CA VAL A 174 7.96 -5.57 -6.27
C VAL A 174 8.82 -6.47 -5.39
N THR A 175 8.18 -7.26 -4.53
CA THR A 175 8.86 -8.20 -3.63
C THR A 175 8.15 -9.54 -3.65
N ALA A 176 8.71 -10.53 -2.97
CA ALA A 176 7.98 -11.73 -2.59
C ALA A 176 7.03 -11.43 -1.41
N PRO A 177 6.04 -12.31 -1.13
CA PRO A 177 4.97 -12.04 -0.17
C PRO A 177 5.26 -12.54 1.25
N GLU A 178 6.52 -12.70 1.66
CA GLU A 178 6.87 -13.44 2.89
C GLU A 178 6.27 -12.82 4.16
N ALA A 179 6.08 -11.49 4.19
CA ALA A 179 5.40 -10.82 5.30
C ALA A 179 3.95 -11.30 5.45
N PHE A 180 3.25 -11.52 4.33
CA PHE A 180 1.89 -12.04 4.32
C PHE A 180 1.84 -13.52 4.66
N GLU A 181 2.82 -14.31 4.20
CA GLU A 181 2.90 -15.74 4.51
C GLU A 181 3.11 -16.02 6.01
N ARG A 182 3.86 -15.16 6.70
CA ARG A 182 4.06 -15.24 8.16
C ARG A 182 2.85 -14.78 8.97
N GLN A 183 1.94 -14.01 8.36
CA GLN A 183 0.81 -13.41 9.06
C GLN A 183 -0.44 -14.31 8.90
N PRO A 184 -0.90 -15.00 9.96
CA PRO A 184 -1.99 -15.97 9.87
C PRO A 184 -3.35 -15.36 9.47
N LYS A 185 -3.54 -14.05 9.60
CA LYS A 185 -4.75 -13.36 9.14
C LYS A 185 -4.75 -12.99 7.65
N SER A 186 -3.65 -13.23 6.94
CA SER A 186 -3.56 -12.90 5.52
C SER A 186 -4.59 -13.68 4.70
N ILE A 187 -5.28 -12.97 3.81
CA ILE A 187 -6.22 -13.53 2.85
C ILE A 187 -5.94 -12.98 1.45
N TYR A 188 -6.38 -13.70 0.43
CA TYR A 188 -6.52 -13.14 -0.91
C TYR A 188 -7.91 -12.54 -1.09
N ALA A 189 -7.99 -11.36 -1.70
CA ALA A 189 -9.24 -10.67 -1.98
C ALA A 189 -9.30 -10.23 -3.46
N TRP A 190 -10.46 -10.38 -4.08
CA TRP A 190 -10.74 -9.94 -5.44
C TRP A 190 -11.59 -8.67 -5.41
N PHE A 191 -11.23 -7.66 -6.21
CA PHE A 191 -12.06 -6.47 -6.40
C PHE A 191 -13.14 -6.75 -7.44
N GLU A 192 -14.41 -6.70 -7.04
CA GLU A 192 -15.54 -7.19 -7.85
C GLU A 192 -15.76 -6.42 -9.16
N GLU A 193 -15.43 -5.13 -9.23
CA GLU A 193 -15.57 -4.35 -10.47
C GLU A 193 -14.42 -4.56 -11.47
N MET A 194 -13.39 -5.33 -11.09
CA MET A 194 -12.26 -5.62 -11.97
C MET A 194 -12.61 -6.76 -12.94
N GLN A 195 -12.46 -6.47 -14.23
CA GLN A 195 -12.60 -7.47 -15.28
C GLN A 195 -11.37 -8.37 -15.34
N ARG A 196 -11.63 -9.68 -15.33
CA ARG A 196 -10.63 -10.74 -15.46
C ARG A 196 -9.93 -10.70 -16.82
#